data_AF-A0A0A9VWH8-F1
#
_entry.id   AF-A0A0A9VWH8-F1
#
_cell.length_a   1.000
_cell.length_b   1.000
_cell.length_c   1.000
_cell.angle_alpha   90.00
_cell.angle_beta   90.00
_cell.angle_gamma   90.00
#
_symmetry.space_group_name_H-M   'P 1'
#
loop_
_entity.id
_entity.type
_entity.pdbx_description
1 polymer ?
#
loop_
_entity_poly.entity_id
_entity_poly.type
_entity_poly.pdbx_seq_one_letter_code
_entity_poly.pdbx_strand_id
1 'polypeptide(L)'
;LTVNKANELYHIPVTTLRDHLSGRRGRKSSTFGRPQDIPLEQEAKLACCLSTLQKWGFGLTRLEVMEAVQSWVANNNIKTQFAENRPGEKWFSNFKARHNLS
;
A
#
# COMPACT_ATOMS: atom_id res chain seq x y z
N LEU A 1 -1.06 41.35 1.47
CA LEU A 1 -1.99 41.53 0.33
C LEU A 1 -3.38 41.09 0.77
N THR A 2 -4.44 41.86 0.50
CA THR A 2 -5.82 41.40 0.74
C THR A 2 -6.26 40.40 -0.31
N VAL A 3 -7.22 39.52 0.00
CA VAL A 3 -7.71 38.47 -0.92
C VAL A 3 -8.23 39.07 -2.23
N ASN A 4 -8.93 40.21 -2.15
CA ASN A 4 -9.46 40.89 -3.33
C ASN A 4 -8.32 41.48 -4.19
N LYS A 5 -7.31 42.07 -3.55
CA LYS A 5 -6.13 42.59 -4.25
C LYS A 5 -5.32 41.47 -4.93
N ALA A 6 -5.30 40.27 -4.34
CA ALA A 6 -4.70 39.09 -4.96
C ALA A 6 -5.53 38.54 -6.13
N ASN A 7 -6.85 38.60 -6.07
CA ASN A 7 -7.73 38.26 -7.20
C ASN A 7 -7.52 39.23 -8.38
N GLU A 8 -7.35 40.53 -8.13
CA GLU A 8 -7.08 41.52 -9.16
C GLU A 8 -5.69 41.36 -9.78
N LEU A 9 -4.65 41.11 -8.97
CA LEU A 9 -3.27 40.95 -9.44
C LEU A 9 -3.00 39.64 -10.16
N TYR A 10 -3.62 38.54 -9.72
CA TYR A 10 -3.29 37.19 -10.17
C TYR A 10 -4.44 36.48 -10.88
N HIS A 11 -5.63 37.10 -10.98
CA HIS A 11 -6.84 36.50 -11.56
C HIS A 11 -7.22 35.13 -10.98
N ILE A 12 -6.81 34.87 -9.73
CA ILE A 12 -7.16 33.66 -8.99
C ILE A 12 -8.49 33.92 -8.27
N PRO A 13 -9.53 33.09 -8.49
CA PRO A 13 -10.82 33.27 -7.83
C PRO A 13 -10.68 33.41 -6.31
N VAL A 14 -11.41 34.36 -5.75
CA VAL A 14 -11.45 34.64 -4.30
C VAL A 14 -11.72 33.39 -3.47
N THR A 15 -12.54 32.46 -3.98
CA THR A 15 -12.82 31.15 -3.37
C THR A 15 -11.58 30.29 -3.23
N THR A 16 -10.76 30.19 -4.28
CA THR A 16 -9.50 29.45 -4.28
C THR A 16 -8.50 30.04 -3.29
N LEU A 17 -8.39 31.37 -3.24
CA LEU A 17 -7.50 32.06 -2.29
C LEU A 17 -7.95 31.83 -0.84
N ARG A 18 -9.26 31.88 -0.56
CA ARG A 18 -9.82 31.59 0.76
C ARG A 18 -9.64 30.13 1.16
N ASP A 19 -9.80 29.18 0.24
CA ASP A 19 -9.57 27.76 0.51
C ASP A 19 -8.10 27.44 0.79
N HIS A 20 -7.18 28.16 0.14
CA HIS A 20 -5.75 28.05 0.41
C HIS A 20 -5.38 28.65 1.77
N LEU A 21 -5.89 29.86 2.09
CA LEU A 21 -5.66 30.52 3.38
C LEU A 21 -6.29 29.78 4.56
N SER A 22 -7.45 29.16 4.36
CA SER A 22 -8.11 28.34 5.38
C SER A 22 -7.51 26.93 5.52
N GLY A 23 -6.50 26.58 4.72
CA GLY A 23 -5.85 25.27 4.75
C GLY A 23 -6.71 24.11 4.27
N ARG A 24 -7.89 24.39 3.68
CA ARG A 24 -8.75 23.37 3.05
C ARG A 24 -8.07 22.77 1.82
N ARG A 25 -7.39 23.60 1.03
CA ARG A 25 -6.56 23.19 -0.10
C ARG A 25 -5.13 22.97 0.37
N GLY A 26 -4.56 21.78 0.10
CA GLY A 26 -3.16 21.47 0.39
C GLY A 26 -2.92 20.73 1.70
N ARG A 27 -3.97 20.33 2.42
CA ARG A 27 -3.88 19.32 3.48
C ARG A 27 -3.46 17.99 2.84
N LYS A 28 -2.15 17.79 2.74
CA LYS A 28 -1.56 16.53 2.26
C LYS A 28 -2.07 15.44 3.20
N SER A 29 -2.70 14.41 2.63
CA SER A 29 -3.06 13.22 3.40
C SER A 29 -1.78 12.65 3.99
N SER A 30 -1.64 12.68 5.31
CA SER A 30 -0.63 11.87 6.01
C SER A 30 -1.09 10.41 6.13
N THR A 31 -2.33 10.13 5.77
CA THR A 31 -2.88 8.78 5.69
C THR A 31 -2.39 8.16 4.38
N PHE A 32 -1.30 7.40 4.47
CA PHE A 32 -0.77 6.59 3.38
C PHE A 32 -1.72 5.41 3.10
N GLY A 33 -2.83 5.66 2.40
CA GLY A 33 -3.75 4.63 1.94
C GLY A 33 -4.25 3.65 3.03
N ARG A 34 -4.68 2.46 2.60
CA ARG A 34 -5.04 1.37 3.50
C ARG A 34 -3.74 0.72 4.01
N PRO A 35 -3.60 0.51 5.33
CA PRO A 35 -2.44 -0.21 5.87
C PRO A 35 -2.40 -1.64 5.33
N GLN A 36 -1.20 -2.22 5.27
CA GLN A 36 -1.01 -3.61 4.86
C GLN A 36 -1.58 -4.55 5.94
N ASP A 37 -2.22 -5.63 5.51
CA ASP A 37 -2.73 -6.69 6.41
C ASP A 37 -1.58 -7.44 7.10
N ILE A 38 -0.44 -7.58 6.44
CA ILE A 38 0.77 -8.23 6.96
C ILE A 38 1.81 -7.14 7.27
N PRO A 39 2.40 -7.12 8.47
CA PRO A 39 3.50 -6.21 8.82
C PRO A 39 4.69 -6.32 7.87
N LEU A 40 5.31 -5.17 7.56
CA LEU A 40 6.42 -5.07 6.60
C LEU A 40 7.60 -6.02 6.92
N GLU A 41 7.92 -6.18 8.21
CA GLU A 41 9.01 -7.07 8.66
C GLU A 41 8.71 -8.55 8.32
N GLN A 42 7.47 -8.95 8.50
CA GLN A 42 7.02 -10.31 8.21
C GLN A 42 6.89 -10.55 6.71
N GLU A 43 6.41 -9.54 5.97
CA GLU A 43 6.34 -9.57 4.51
C GLU A 43 7.74 -9.72 3.89
N ALA A 44 8.74 -9.01 4.43
CA ALA A 44 10.13 -9.13 4.00
C ALA A 44 10.72 -10.53 4.26
N LYS A 45 10.39 -11.15 5.41
CA LYS A 45 10.77 -12.54 5.71
C LYS A 45 10.16 -13.52 4.70
N LEU A 46 8.88 -13.37 4.38
CA LEU A 46 8.20 -14.18 3.36
C LEU A 46 8.87 -14.03 1.98
N ALA A 47 9.18 -12.80 1.55
CA ALA A 47 9.86 -12.55 0.29
C ALA A 47 11.27 -13.18 0.25
N CYS A 48 12.00 -13.14 1.36
CA CYS A 48 13.31 -13.79 1.49
C CYS A 48 13.20 -15.32 1.37
N CYS A 49 12.21 -15.93 2.02
CA CYS A 49 11.94 -17.36 1.91
C CYS A 49 11.63 -17.77 0.46
N LEU A 50 10.74 -17.03 -0.22
CA LEU A 50 10.41 -17.28 -1.63
C LEU A 50 11.63 -17.15 -2.55
N SER A 51 12.46 -16.13 -2.33
CA SER A 51 13.70 -15.93 -3.09
C SER A 51 14.69 -17.08 -2.88
N THR A 52 14.73 -17.65 -1.67
CA THR A 52 15.60 -18.79 -1.33
C THR A 52 15.10 -20.06 -1.99
N LEU A 53 13.79 -20.31 -1.97
CA LEU A 53 13.17 -21.44 -2.66
C LEU A 53 13.44 -21.41 -4.17
N GLN A 54 13.34 -20.23 -4.78
CA GLN A 54 13.68 -20.04 -6.19
C GLN A 54 15.16 -20.38 -6.47
N LYS A 55 16.09 -19.94 -5.61
CA LYS A 55 17.53 -20.29 -5.72
C LYS A 55 17.78 -21.80 -5.61
N TRP A 56 16.96 -22.50 -4.84
CA TRP A 56 17.04 -23.96 -4.71
C TRP A 56 16.37 -24.72 -5.86
N GLY A 57 15.82 -24.02 -6.86
CA GLY A 57 15.19 -24.62 -8.03
C GLY A 57 13.71 -24.95 -7.87
N PHE A 58 13.07 -24.50 -6.78
CA PHE A 58 11.62 -24.62 -6.62
C PHE A 58 10.92 -23.47 -7.35
N GLY A 59 10.36 -23.77 -8.52
CA GLY A 59 9.48 -22.85 -9.24
C GLY A 59 8.08 -22.88 -8.63
N LEU A 60 7.82 -22.06 -7.61
CA LEU A 60 6.47 -21.98 -7.04
C LEU A 60 5.51 -21.30 -8.00
N THR A 61 4.37 -21.94 -8.20
CA THR A 61 3.22 -21.33 -8.85
C THR A 61 2.60 -20.29 -7.94
N ARG A 62 1.88 -19.33 -8.55
CA ARG A 62 1.15 -18.29 -7.81
C ARG A 62 0.22 -18.86 -6.75
N LEU A 63 -0.47 -19.98 -7.05
CA LEU A 63 -1.41 -20.61 -6.13
C LEU A 63 -0.71 -21.17 -4.89
N GLU A 64 0.42 -21.85 -5.09
CA GLU A 64 1.22 -22.39 -3.98
C GLU A 64 1.75 -21.28 -3.07
N VAL A 65 2.17 -20.14 -3.63
CA VAL A 65 2.56 -18.98 -2.82
C VAL A 65 1.39 -18.47 -1.98
N MET A 66 0.19 -18.37 -2.56
CA MET A 66 -0.99 -17.91 -1.83
C MET A 66 -1.40 -18.90 -0.73
N GLU A 67 -1.30 -20.21 -0.97
CA GLU A 67 -1.60 -21.26 0.02
C GLU A 67 -0.56 -21.29 1.15
N ALA A 68 0.72 -21.10 0.82
CA ALA A 68 1.79 -20.99 1.80
C ALA A 68 1.57 -19.78 2.73
N VAL A 69 1.21 -18.63 2.15
CA VAL A 69 0.91 -17.41 2.93
C VAL A 69 -0.37 -17.60 3.75
N GLN A 70 -1.42 -18.25 3.22
CA GLN A 70 -2.63 -18.56 3.97
C GLN A 70 -2.33 -19.43 5.19
N SER A 71 -1.57 -20.50 5.00
CA SER A 71 -1.13 -21.40 6.08
C SER A 71 -0.30 -20.65 7.11
N TRP A 72 0.60 -19.77 6.65
CA TRP A 72 1.43 -18.95 7.52
C TRP A 72 0.61 -17.94 8.34
N VAL A 73 -0.37 -17.25 7.73
CA VAL A 73 -1.28 -16.31 8.41
C VAL A 73 -2.11 -17.04 9.46
N ALA A 74 -2.65 -18.21 9.13
CA ALA A 74 -3.42 -19.04 10.04
C ALA A 74 -2.58 -19.50 11.24
N ASN A 75 -1.36 -19.99 11.01
CA ASN A 75 -0.46 -20.45 12.07
C ASN A 75 0.00 -19.33 13.00
N ASN A 76 0.20 -18.11 12.47
CA ASN A 76 0.64 -16.95 13.26
C ASN A 76 -0.54 -16.16 13.87
N ASN A 77 -1.79 -16.58 13.66
CA ASN A 77 -3.01 -15.91 14.15
C ASN A 77 -3.06 -14.40 13.81
N ILE A 78 -2.58 -14.04 12.61
CA ILE A 78 -2.56 -12.64 12.19
C ILE A 78 -3.97 -12.24 11.76
N LYS A 79 -4.50 -11.18 12.37
CA LYS A 79 -5.79 -10.62 11.97
C LYS A 79 -5.65 -9.93 10.62
N THR A 80 -6.04 -10.62 9.56
CA THR A 80 -6.03 -10.09 8.19
C THR A 80 -7.45 -9.82 7.72
N GLN A 81 -7.61 -8.91 6.76
CA GLN A 81 -8.90 -8.65 6.10
C GLN A 81 -9.11 -9.58 4.89
N PHE A 82 -8.30 -10.63 4.78
CA PHE A 82 -8.42 -11.67 3.76
C PHE A 82 -9.65 -12.55 4.02
N ALA A 83 -10.38 -12.88 2.97
CA ALA A 83 -11.41 -13.90 3.06
C ALA A 83 -10.75 -15.24 3.41
N GLU A 84 -11.17 -15.87 4.50
CA GLU A 84 -10.65 -17.18 4.94
C GLU A 84 -9.12 -17.21 5.16
N ASN A 85 -8.53 -16.07 5.55
CA ASN A 85 -7.08 -15.86 5.66
C ASN A 85 -6.29 -16.05 4.34
N ARG A 86 -6.99 -16.14 3.20
CA ARG A 86 -6.36 -16.34 1.88
C ARG A 86 -6.07 -14.99 1.20
N PRO A 87 -4.81 -14.67 0.91
CA PRO A 87 -4.49 -13.47 0.14
C PRO A 87 -5.14 -13.55 -1.23
N GLY A 88 -5.63 -12.42 -1.75
CA GLY A 88 -6.20 -12.34 -3.09
C GLY A 88 -5.15 -12.07 -4.17
N GLU A 89 -5.56 -12.16 -5.44
CA GLU A 89 -4.67 -11.90 -6.58
C GLU A 89 -4.09 -10.48 -6.58
N LYS A 90 -4.90 -9.50 -6.20
CA LYS A 90 -4.45 -8.10 -6.03
C LYS A 90 -3.35 -7.97 -4.96
N TRP A 91 -3.42 -8.77 -3.90
CA TRP A 91 -2.37 -8.78 -2.89
C TRP A 91 -1.07 -9.32 -3.48
N PHE A 92 -1.13 -10.43 -4.22
CA PHE A 92 0.05 -11.03 -4.85
C PHE A 92 0.73 -10.10 -5.85
N SER A 93 -0.03 -9.41 -6.72
CA SER A 93 0.53 -8.43 -7.67
C SER A 93 1.26 -7.29 -6.94
N ASN A 94 0.67 -6.77 -5.86
CA ASN A 94 1.28 -5.71 -5.07
C ASN A 94 2.50 -6.22 -4.29
N PHE A 95 2.45 -7.44 -3.75
CA PHE A 95 3.56 -8.09 -3.07
C PHE A 95 4.75 -8.28 -4.03
N LYS A 96 4.50 -8.77 -5.25
CA LYS A 96 5.50 -8.90 -6.31
C LYS A 96 6.14 -7.55 -6.65
N ALA A 97 5.32 -6.51 -6.83
CA ALA A 97 5.79 -5.16 -7.14
C ALA A 97 6.61 -4.51 -6.01
N ARG A 98 6.26 -4.76 -4.74
CA ARG A 98 7.01 -4.24 -3.58
C ARG A 98 8.36 -4.92 -3.39
N HIS A 99 8.45 -6.21 -3.69
CA HIS A 99 9.65 -7.02 -3.42
C HIS A 99 10.50 -7.33 -4.66
N ASN A 100 10.18 -6.77 -5.83
CA ASN A 100 10.89 -6.99 -7.09
C ASN A 100 11.13 -8.47 -7.41
N LEU A 101 10.17 -9.32 -7.07
CA LEU A 101 10.22 -10.75 -7.43
C LEU A 101 10.04 -10.84 -8.96
N SER A 102 10.97 -11.46 -9.67
CA SER A 102 10.96 -11.57 -11.13
C SER A 102 10.10 -12.75 -11.59
#